data_AF-A0A918XE70-F1
#
_entry.id   AF-A0A918XE70-F1
#
_cell.length_a   1.000
_cell.length_b   1.000
_cell.length_c   1.000
_cell.angle_alpha   90.00
_cell.angle_beta   90.00
_cell.angle_gamma   90.00
#
_symmetry.space_group_name_H-M   'P 1'
#
loop_
_entity.id
_entity.type
_entity.pdbx_description
1 polymer ?
#
loop_
_entity_poly.entity_id
_entity_poly.type
_entity_poly.pdbx_seq_one_letter_code
_entity_poly.pdbx_strand_id
1 'polypeptide(L)'
;MIIDEPRIKPGVFLSCENSTVSFKNGPFEVSFEARDKVPGELPNPGTSSVNLRSWLYSVLGTDSPEAIAGFIQKLVAQGVIIESAPLDAFDSEYVGYRLVDYYRILINRLLVKNPLMHTLQNGAHKNVQIGVLLETYYMIRNADWTAPAVLGHWLPEQQRKLLHEFFEEESGHGELLADGFASVGLDPDAVRKGVPQPETLSYNLCFYTAANLSPAHFAASIIVPEVPQSPRASVHDNSESDILSLLTDIPDDLIRCARSHEEIDDDEDHGNLPVELLAMEGALSRDRIASLFEIVHQTTVSLDWLFRGVERHYSDWDQEVGVGWANEAMGWPT
;
A
#
# COMPACT_ATOMS: atom_id res chain seq x y z
N MET A 1 -0.32 11.34 19.67
CA MET A 1 0.99 10.83 20.15
C MET A 1 1.75 11.80 21.06
N ILE A 2 2.13 11.38 22.27
CA ILE A 2 3.16 12.06 23.09
C ILE A 2 4.46 11.27 22.91
N ILE A 3 5.47 11.85 22.25
CA ILE A 3 6.82 11.26 22.18
C ILE A 3 7.63 11.83 23.32
N ASP A 4 7.96 11.04 24.32
CA ASP A 4 8.60 11.55 25.53
C ASP A 4 10.06 11.96 25.25
N GLU A 5 10.80 11.16 24.46
CA GLU A 5 12.17 11.44 24.08
C GLU A 5 12.38 11.31 22.55
N PRO A 6 11.96 12.30 21.76
CA PRO A 6 12.16 12.27 20.32
C PRO A 6 13.66 12.35 19.98
N ARG A 7 14.13 11.43 19.14
CA ARG A 7 15.49 11.41 18.57
C ARG A 7 15.44 11.34 17.06
N ILE A 8 16.43 11.97 16.43
CA ILE A 8 16.62 11.85 14.99
C ILE A 8 17.03 10.40 14.66
N LYS A 9 16.31 9.78 13.73
CA LYS A 9 16.57 8.42 13.25
C LYS A 9 18.00 8.34 12.68
N PRO A 10 18.77 7.28 12.96
CA PRO A 10 20.06 7.07 12.31
C PRO A 10 19.93 7.11 10.77
N GLY A 11 20.82 7.84 10.11
CA GLY A 11 20.81 8.01 8.65
C GLY A 11 20.04 9.23 8.13
N VAL A 12 19.33 9.96 8.99
CA VAL A 12 18.79 11.28 8.65
C VAL A 12 19.93 12.30 8.59
N PHE A 13 19.98 13.08 7.53
CA PHE A 13 20.87 14.23 7.38
C PHE A 13 20.12 15.50 7.78
N LEU A 14 20.72 16.30 8.65
CA LEU A 14 20.20 17.59 9.05
C LEU A 14 21.08 18.69 8.44
N SER A 15 20.47 19.62 7.71
CA SER A 15 21.16 20.79 7.15
C SER A 15 20.43 22.08 7.53
N CYS A 16 21.16 23.20 7.48
CA CYS A 16 20.61 24.53 7.65
C CYS A 16 21.22 25.47 6.63
N GLU A 17 20.41 25.98 5.70
CA GLU A 17 20.82 26.95 4.67
C GLU A 17 19.87 28.14 4.67
N ASN A 18 20.39 29.37 4.76
CA ASN A 18 19.58 30.61 4.73
C ASN A 18 18.39 30.62 5.70
N SER A 19 18.58 30.12 6.92
CA SER A 19 17.54 29.93 7.95
C SER A 19 16.49 28.86 7.63
N THR A 20 16.63 28.12 6.53
CA THR A 20 15.84 26.91 6.29
C THR A 20 16.55 25.71 6.90
N VAL A 21 15.88 25.02 7.79
CA VAL A 21 16.34 23.77 8.39
C VAL A 21 15.68 22.62 7.63
N SER A 22 16.49 21.69 7.14
CA SER A 22 16.02 20.51 6.40
C SER A 22 16.45 19.22 7.11
N PHE A 23 15.50 18.30 7.25
CA PHE A 23 15.75 16.91 7.62
C PHE A 23 15.58 16.02 6.40
N LYS A 24 16.60 15.26 6.02
CA LYS A 24 16.59 14.41 4.84
C LYS A 24 16.89 12.95 5.17
N ASN A 25 16.06 12.02 4.72
CA ASN A 25 16.28 10.58 4.87
C ASN A 25 15.94 9.87 3.57
N GLY A 26 16.96 9.60 2.74
CA GLY A 26 16.73 9.09 1.39
C GLY A 26 15.93 10.10 0.54
N PRO A 27 14.75 9.72 -0.01
CA PRO A 27 13.92 10.62 -0.81
C PRO A 27 13.08 11.59 0.05
N PHE A 28 12.94 11.34 1.35
CA PHE A 28 12.10 12.15 2.24
C PHE A 28 12.86 13.38 2.71
N GLU A 29 12.25 14.56 2.56
CA GLU A 29 12.79 15.83 3.04
C GLU A 29 11.70 16.64 3.73
N VAL A 30 11.98 17.09 4.96
CA VAL A 30 11.12 18.04 5.68
C VAL A 30 11.92 19.30 5.94
N SER A 31 11.45 20.41 5.40
CA SER A 31 12.11 21.70 5.49
C SER A 31 11.20 22.74 6.12
N PHE A 32 11.77 23.61 6.95
CA PHE A 32 11.04 24.67 7.63
C PHE A 32 11.95 25.87 7.90
N GLU A 33 11.37 27.05 7.94
CA GLU A 33 12.11 28.25 8.34
C GLU A 33 12.31 28.29 9.86
N ALA A 34 13.57 28.40 10.26
CA ALA A 34 13.97 28.77 11.60
C ALA A 34 13.57 30.23 11.84
N ARG A 35 12.79 30.45 12.90
CA ARG A 35 12.37 31.80 13.29
C ARG A 35 13.43 32.53 14.11
N ASP A 36 14.23 31.76 14.85
CA ASP A 36 15.37 32.25 15.62
C ASP A 36 16.68 31.63 15.09
N LYS A 37 17.83 32.13 15.58
CA LYS A 37 19.14 31.57 15.23
C LYS A 37 19.18 30.07 15.56
N VAL A 38 19.50 29.26 14.56
CA VAL A 38 19.78 27.84 14.76
C VAL A 38 20.90 27.68 15.79
N PRO A 39 20.67 26.98 16.92
CA PRO A 39 21.69 26.72 17.92
C PRO A 39 22.93 26.10 17.27
N GLY A 40 24.13 26.52 17.71
CA GLY A 40 25.39 26.28 17.01
C GLY A 40 25.73 24.82 16.71
N GLU A 41 25.18 23.85 17.45
CA GLU A 41 25.29 22.42 17.13
C GLU A 41 23.93 21.87 16.71
N LEU A 42 23.88 21.30 15.50
CA LEU A 42 22.75 20.53 15.01
C LEU A 42 22.65 19.22 15.81
N PRO A 43 21.44 18.81 16.26
CA PRO A 43 21.26 17.53 16.94
C PRO A 43 21.76 16.38 16.05
N ASN A 44 22.67 15.58 16.61
CA ASN A 44 23.36 14.53 15.87
C ASN A 44 22.49 13.27 15.82
N PRO A 45 22.24 12.66 14.63
CA PRO A 45 21.47 11.44 14.50
C PRO A 45 21.99 10.32 15.42
N GLY A 46 21.08 9.71 16.18
CA GLY A 46 21.35 8.54 17.02
C GLY A 46 22.26 8.72 18.25
N THR A 47 22.89 9.88 18.49
CA THR A 47 23.93 10.00 19.54
C THR A 47 23.89 11.27 20.41
N SER A 48 23.24 12.36 19.99
CA SER A 48 23.36 13.61 20.76
C SER A 48 22.51 13.62 22.03
N SER A 49 23.10 14.15 23.10
CA SER A 49 22.47 14.55 24.36
C SER A 49 21.61 15.81 24.25
N VAL A 50 21.47 16.39 23.04
CA VAL A 50 20.60 17.54 22.80
C VAL A 50 19.16 17.04 22.79
N ASN A 51 18.37 17.48 23.78
CA ASN A 51 16.94 17.24 23.81
C ASN A 51 16.30 17.90 22.57
N LEU A 52 15.86 17.08 21.62
CA LEU A 52 15.32 17.55 20.34
C LEU A 52 14.12 18.48 20.54
N ARG A 53 13.32 18.30 21.60
CA ARG A 53 12.23 19.22 21.95
C ARG A 53 12.79 20.60 22.28
N SER A 54 13.79 20.68 23.15
CA SER A 54 14.44 21.95 23.53
C SER A 54 15.08 22.65 22.34
N TRP A 55 15.67 21.88 21.43
CA TRP A 55 16.20 22.43 20.18
C TRP A 55 15.08 22.96 19.27
N LEU A 56 13.98 22.21 19.10
CA LEU A 56 12.83 22.65 18.30
C LEU A 56 12.15 23.90 18.86
N TYR A 57 11.99 24.01 20.18
CA TYR A 57 11.51 25.25 20.84
C TYR A 57 12.38 26.45 20.40
N SER A 58 13.70 26.28 20.44
CA SER A 58 14.64 27.33 20.06
C SER A 58 14.63 27.65 18.56
N VAL A 59 14.44 26.68 17.67
CA VAL A 59 14.49 26.91 16.22
C VAL A 59 13.15 27.48 15.71
N LEU A 60 12.04 27.01 16.24
CA LEU A 60 10.70 27.45 15.85
C LEU A 60 10.29 28.77 16.52
N GLY A 61 11.07 29.29 17.47
CA GLY A 61 10.78 30.52 18.19
C GLY A 61 9.40 30.49 18.85
N THR A 62 9.07 29.35 19.47
CA THR A 62 7.80 29.14 20.17
C THR A 62 8.07 28.50 21.52
N ASP A 63 7.19 28.74 22.48
CA ASP A 63 7.14 28.04 23.77
C ASP A 63 5.90 27.16 23.88
N SER A 64 5.07 27.05 22.82
CA SER A 64 3.83 26.25 22.84
C SER A 64 4.13 24.75 22.77
N PRO A 65 3.77 23.97 23.80
CA PRO A 65 3.92 22.52 23.77
C PRO A 65 3.11 21.85 22.66
N GLU A 66 1.93 22.40 22.33
CA GLU A 66 1.05 21.90 21.29
C GLU A 66 1.66 22.11 19.89
N ALA A 67 2.24 23.29 19.65
CA ALA A 67 2.93 23.58 18.38
C ALA A 67 4.12 22.65 18.16
N ILE A 68 4.92 22.39 19.21
CA ILE A 68 6.02 21.43 19.16
C ILE A 68 5.50 20.01 18.96
N ALA A 69 4.43 19.60 19.64
CA ALA A 69 3.84 18.27 19.47
C ALA A 69 3.35 18.05 18.03
N GLY A 70 2.65 19.02 17.44
CA GLY A 70 2.21 18.96 16.04
C GLY A 70 3.39 18.93 15.07
N PHE A 71 4.47 19.64 15.35
CA PHE A 71 5.67 19.60 14.52
C PHE A 71 6.42 18.27 14.61
N ILE A 72 6.54 17.73 15.82
CA ILE A 72 7.10 16.40 16.05
C ILE A 72 6.28 15.34 15.31
N GLN A 73 4.94 15.41 15.35
CA GLN A 73 4.06 14.52 14.58
C GLN A 73 4.32 14.59 13.07
N LYS A 74 4.56 15.78 12.52
CA LYS A 74 4.96 15.93 11.10
C LYS A 74 6.29 15.25 10.79
N LEU A 75 7.31 15.46 11.63
CA LEU A 75 8.63 14.83 11.45
C LEU A 75 8.58 13.30 11.60
N VAL A 76 7.67 12.83 12.43
CA VAL A 76 7.36 11.42 12.67
C VAL A 76 6.66 10.79 11.47
N ALA A 77 5.62 11.44 10.94
CA ALA A 77 4.90 10.99 9.74
C ALA A 77 5.82 10.92 8.51
N GLN A 78 6.91 11.69 8.52
CA GLN A 78 7.94 11.72 7.48
C GLN A 78 9.15 10.82 7.80
N GLY A 79 9.06 10.00 8.85
CA GLY A 79 10.08 9.00 9.20
C GLY A 79 11.43 9.57 9.66
N VAL A 80 11.47 10.85 10.06
CA VAL A 80 12.68 11.60 10.46
C VAL A 80 13.03 11.37 11.93
N ILE A 81 12.02 11.26 12.79
CA ILE A 81 12.18 11.10 14.24
C ILE A 81 11.72 9.69 14.69
N ILE A 82 12.43 9.14 15.66
CA ILE A 82 12.09 7.94 16.45
C ILE A 82 12.06 8.27 17.93
N GLU A 83 11.32 7.51 18.72
CA GLU A 83 11.37 7.56 20.18
C GLU A 83 12.64 6.86 20.73
N SER A 84 13.24 7.37 21.81
CA SER A 84 14.39 6.73 22.45
C SER A 84 14.16 6.06 23.79
N ALA A 85 13.12 6.45 24.53
CA ALA A 85 12.68 5.66 25.66
C ALA A 85 11.99 4.39 25.13
N PRO A 86 12.13 3.23 25.78
CA PRO A 86 11.31 2.09 25.41
C PRO A 86 9.84 2.42 25.71
N LEU A 87 9.09 2.87 24.70
CA LEU A 87 7.64 2.98 24.82
C LEU A 87 7.04 1.57 24.86
N ASP A 88 6.14 1.35 25.80
CA ASP A 88 5.36 0.13 25.93
C ASP A 88 4.18 0.11 24.94
N ALA A 89 3.75 1.29 24.47
CA ALA A 89 2.73 1.46 23.45
C ALA A 89 3.01 2.67 22.56
N PHE A 90 2.57 2.60 21.31
CA PHE A 90 2.69 3.66 20.32
C PHE A 90 1.32 4.07 19.82
N ASP A 91 1.20 5.32 19.44
CA ASP A 91 0.01 5.86 18.77
C ASP A 91 -0.23 5.12 17.45
N SER A 92 -1.45 4.65 17.24
CA SER A 92 -1.82 3.80 16.10
C SER A 92 -1.78 4.52 14.76
N GLU A 93 -2.09 5.82 14.72
CA GLU A 93 -1.97 6.65 13.52
C GLU A 93 -0.49 6.76 13.10
N TYR A 94 0.40 6.99 14.07
CA TYR A 94 1.85 6.94 13.81
C TYR A 94 2.27 5.58 13.23
N VAL A 95 1.82 4.49 13.84
CA VAL A 95 2.14 3.14 13.37
C VAL A 95 1.65 2.93 11.93
N GLY A 96 0.45 3.42 11.59
CA GLY A 96 -0.09 3.40 10.23
C GLY A 96 0.85 4.03 9.21
N TYR A 97 1.33 5.25 9.45
CA TYR A 97 2.31 5.90 8.55
C TYR A 97 3.62 5.11 8.44
N ARG A 98 4.08 4.48 9.54
CA ARG A 98 5.29 3.65 9.52
C ARG A 98 5.12 2.34 8.75
N LEU A 99 3.92 1.77 8.72
CA LEU A 99 3.57 0.62 7.89
C LEU A 99 3.57 1.01 6.40
N VAL A 100 3.03 2.19 6.05
CA VAL A 100 3.08 2.75 4.68
C VAL A 100 4.51 2.95 4.21
N ASP A 101 5.38 3.56 5.01
CA ASP A 101 6.80 3.71 4.68
C ASP A 101 7.48 2.36 4.43
N TYR A 102 7.16 1.38 5.28
CA TYR A 102 7.71 0.04 5.17
C TYR A 102 7.25 -0.67 3.90
N TYR A 103 5.95 -0.62 3.59
CA TYR A 103 5.38 -1.11 2.35
C TYR A 103 6.08 -0.49 1.13
N ARG A 104 6.21 0.84 1.08
CA ARG A 104 6.87 1.53 -0.04
C ARG A 104 8.32 1.07 -0.25
N ILE A 105 9.05 0.77 0.82
CA ILE A 105 10.40 0.19 0.70
C ILE A 105 10.36 -1.23 0.13
N LEU A 106 9.40 -2.05 0.57
CA LEU A 106 9.27 -3.43 0.11
C LEU A 106 8.83 -3.51 -1.36
N ILE A 107 7.76 -2.80 -1.74
CA ILE A 107 7.18 -2.88 -3.08
C ILE A 107 8.17 -2.39 -4.15
N ASN A 108 8.91 -1.31 -3.89
CA ASN A 108 9.94 -0.83 -4.81
C ASN A 108 11.06 -1.87 -5.03
N ARG A 109 11.46 -2.60 -3.98
CA ARG A 109 12.46 -3.67 -4.12
C ARG A 109 11.92 -4.88 -4.86
N LEU A 110 10.63 -5.19 -4.65
CA LEU A 110 9.93 -6.27 -5.31
C LEU A 110 9.83 -6.00 -6.80
N LEU A 111 9.26 -4.87 -7.20
CA LEU A 111 9.04 -4.51 -8.61
C LEU A 111 10.34 -4.49 -9.41
N VAL A 112 11.41 -3.94 -8.84
CA VAL A 112 12.75 -3.91 -9.49
C VAL A 112 13.33 -5.30 -9.75
N LYS A 113 12.94 -6.32 -8.97
CA LYS A 113 13.50 -7.67 -9.04
C LYS A 113 12.54 -8.71 -9.62
N ASN A 114 11.28 -8.35 -9.82
CA ASN A 114 10.26 -9.31 -10.22
C ASN A 114 10.40 -9.64 -11.71
N PRO A 115 10.47 -10.93 -12.08
CA PRO A 115 10.62 -11.34 -13.49
C PRO A 115 9.52 -10.78 -14.40
N LEU A 116 8.27 -10.76 -13.94
CA LEU A 116 7.13 -10.25 -14.73
C LEU A 116 7.37 -8.80 -15.15
N MET A 117 7.86 -7.95 -14.25
CA MET A 117 8.12 -6.54 -14.56
C MET A 117 9.17 -6.39 -15.66
N HIS A 118 10.24 -7.20 -15.60
CA HIS A 118 11.24 -7.24 -16.67
C HIS A 118 10.67 -7.77 -17.99
N THR A 119 9.83 -8.80 -17.96
CA THR A 119 9.21 -9.36 -19.15
C THR A 119 8.27 -8.35 -19.81
N LEU A 120 7.42 -7.67 -19.03
CA LEU A 120 6.54 -6.60 -19.51
C LEU A 120 7.33 -5.46 -20.15
N GLN A 121 8.37 -4.94 -19.48
CA GLN A 121 9.22 -3.86 -20.00
C GLN A 121 9.95 -4.20 -21.30
N ASN A 122 10.25 -5.48 -21.55
CA ASN A 122 10.95 -5.94 -22.75
C ASN A 122 10.01 -6.43 -23.87
N GLY A 123 8.69 -6.28 -23.70
CA GLY A 123 7.68 -6.76 -24.64
C GLY A 123 7.27 -8.21 -24.33
N ALA A 124 6.36 -8.35 -23.38
CA ALA A 124 5.80 -9.65 -23.01
C ALA A 124 4.90 -10.22 -24.11
N HIS A 125 4.84 -11.56 -24.21
CA HIS A 125 3.86 -12.21 -25.07
C HIS A 125 2.42 -11.83 -24.67
N LYS A 126 1.51 -11.69 -25.65
CA LYS A 126 0.11 -11.30 -25.42
C LYS A 126 -0.59 -12.13 -24.32
N ASN A 127 -0.29 -13.43 -24.22
CA ASN A 127 -0.87 -14.30 -23.19
C ASN A 127 -0.49 -13.86 -21.77
N VAL A 128 0.75 -13.45 -21.55
CA VAL A 128 1.21 -12.91 -20.26
C VAL A 128 0.48 -11.62 -19.93
N GLN A 129 0.33 -10.72 -20.91
CA GLN A 129 -0.40 -9.47 -20.74
C GLN A 129 -1.89 -9.69 -20.40
N ILE A 130 -2.54 -10.65 -21.06
CA ILE A 130 -3.91 -11.07 -20.72
C ILE A 130 -3.96 -11.68 -19.32
N GLY A 131 -2.96 -12.49 -18.96
CA GLY A 131 -2.82 -13.11 -17.64
C GLY A 131 -2.72 -12.09 -16.50
N VAL A 132 -1.98 -11.00 -16.71
CA VAL A 132 -1.93 -9.87 -15.76
C VAL A 132 -3.35 -9.36 -15.50
N LEU A 133 -4.10 -9.01 -16.55
CA LEU A 133 -5.44 -8.45 -16.41
C LEU A 133 -6.42 -9.46 -15.82
N LEU A 134 -6.31 -10.74 -16.19
CA LEU A 134 -7.19 -11.80 -15.70
C LEU A 134 -7.00 -12.07 -14.21
N GLU A 135 -5.75 -12.11 -13.73
CA GLU A 135 -5.48 -12.27 -12.31
C GLU A 135 -5.79 -11.00 -11.51
N THR A 136 -5.62 -9.81 -12.09
CA THR A 136 -6.12 -8.55 -11.51
C THR A 136 -7.63 -8.56 -11.35
N TYR A 137 -8.39 -9.03 -12.36
CA TYR A 137 -9.85 -9.21 -12.23
C TYR A 137 -10.22 -10.08 -11.02
N TYR A 138 -9.54 -11.22 -10.83
CA TYR A 138 -9.83 -12.10 -9.70
C TYR A 138 -9.37 -11.55 -8.35
N MET A 139 -8.38 -10.67 -8.32
CA MET A 139 -8.01 -9.93 -7.12
C MET A 139 -9.14 -8.98 -6.71
N ILE A 140 -9.53 -8.09 -7.62
CA ILE A 140 -10.55 -7.05 -7.39
C ILE A 140 -11.90 -7.67 -7.04
N ARG A 141 -12.36 -8.67 -7.82
CA ARG A 141 -13.67 -9.31 -7.58
C ARG A 141 -13.83 -9.89 -6.18
N ASN A 142 -12.73 -10.24 -5.51
CA ASN A 142 -12.76 -10.85 -4.18
C ASN A 142 -12.53 -9.83 -3.05
N ALA A 143 -12.42 -8.53 -3.33
CA ALA A 143 -12.19 -7.50 -2.32
C ALA A 143 -13.27 -7.48 -1.23
N ASP A 144 -14.54 -7.58 -1.63
CA ASP A 144 -15.72 -7.54 -0.75
C ASP A 144 -15.90 -8.81 0.12
N TRP A 145 -15.26 -9.93 -0.23
CA TRP A 145 -15.41 -11.19 0.52
C TRP A 145 -14.81 -11.11 1.94
N THR A 146 -13.97 -10.12 2.20
CA THR A 146 -13.42 -9.84 3.53
C THR A 146 -14.40 -9.15 4.46
N ALA A 147 -15.48 -8.55 3.93
CA ALA A 147 -16.43 -7.74 4.68
C ALA A 147 -17.07 -8.48 5.88
N PRO A 148 -17.60 -9.72 5.72
CA PRO A 148 -18.20 -10.42 6.86
C PRO A 148 -17.20 -10.70 7.99
N ALA A 149 -15.93 -10.95 7.65
CA ALA A 149 -14.89 -11.23 8.63
C ALA A 149 -14.55 -9.97 9.44
N VAL A 150 -14.25 -8.85 8.78
CA VAL A 150 -13.86 -7.62 9.49
C VAL A 150 -15.05 -6.95 10.20
N LEU A 151 -16.23 -6.90 9.58
CA LEU A 151 -17.42 -6.27 10.16
C LEU A 151 -18.03 -7.07 11.32
N GLY A 152 -17.64 -8.35 11.45
CA GLY A 152 -18.00 -9.23 12.56
C GLY A 152 -17.28 -8.89 13.87
N HIS A 153 -16.21 -8.09 13.83
CA HIS A 153 -15.56 -7.58 15.03
C HIS A 153 -16.36 -6.46 15.69
N TRP A 154 -16.05 -6.20 16.96
CA TRP A 154 -16.46 -4.93 17.58
C TRP A 154 -15.70 -3.78 16.91
N LEU A 155 -16.43 -2.75 16.52
CA LEU A 155 -15.95 -1.59 15.77
C LEU A 155 -16.57 -0.32 16.37
N PRO A 156 -15.80 0.75 16.62
CA PRO A 156 -16.34 2.09 16.80
C PRO A 156 -17.26 2.48 15.64
N GLU A 157 -18.27 3.31 15.90
CA GLU A 157 -19.26 3.72 14.89
C GLU A 157 -18.60 4.30 13.64
N GLN A 158 -17.59 5.16 13.83
CA GLN A 158 -16.84 5.75 12.72
C GLN A 158 -16.06 4.70 11.91
N GLN A 159 -15.42 3.72 12.56
CA GLN A 159 -14.67 2.66 11.88
C GLN A 159 -15.61 1.76 11.07
N ARG A 160 -16.77 1.43 11.66
CA ARG A 160 -17.82 0.66 10.99
C ARG A 160 -18.35 1.41 9.77
N LYS A 161 -18.58 2.72 9.89
CA LYS A 161 -19.05 3.55 8.79
C LYS A 161 -18.04 3.56 7.64
N LEU A 162 -16.75 3.83 7.90
CA LEU A 162 -15.71 3.82 6.88
C LEU A 162 -15.60 2.47 6.16
N LEU A 163 -15.66 1.36 6.91
CA LEU A 163 -15.64 0.03 6.31
C LEU A 163 -16.87 -0.25 5.46
N HIS A 164 -18.06 0.24 5.85
CA HIS A 164 -19.25 0.11 5.02
C HIS A 164 -19.14 0.92 3.72
N GLU A 165 -18.68 2.17 3.79
CA GLU A 165 -18.45 3.01 2.61
C GLU A 165 -17.45 2.32 1.67
N PHE A 166 -16.30 1.89 2.18
CA PHE A 166 -15.30 1.13 1.43
C PHE A 166 -15.87 -0.12 0.74
N PHE A 167 -16.63 -0.97 1.46
CA PHE A 167 -17.20 -2.17 0.84
C PHE A 167 -18.38 -1.90 -0.10
N GLU A 168 -19.09 -0.79 0.06
CA GLU A 168 -20.12 -0.36 -0.89
C GLU A 168 -19.48 0.11 -2.20
N GLU A 169 -18.35 0.81 -2.11
CA GLU A 169 -17.52 1.26 -3.22
C GLU A 169 -16.90 0.06 -3.96
N GLU A 170 -16.15 -0.80 -3.27
CA GLU A 170 -15.52 -2.00 -3.86
C GLU A 170 -16.49 -3.02 -4.47
N SER A 171 -17.77 -2.97 -4.10
CA SER A 171 -18.75 -3.95 -4.54
C SER A 171 -19.03 -3.83 -6.04
N GLY A 172 -18.58 -4.83 -6.80
CA GLY A 172 -18.81 -4.91 -8.23
C GLY A 172 -17.74 -4.23 -9.09
N HIS A 173 -16.69 -3.65 -8.50
CA HIS A 173 -15.54 -3.12 -9.22
C HIS A 173 -14.91 -4.14 -10.17
N GLY A 174 -14.87 -5.42 -9.76
CA GLY A 174 -14.37 -6.50 -10.61
C GLY A 174 -15.17 -6.69 -11.89
N GLU A 175 -16.48 -6.43 -11.89
CA GLU A 175 -17.33 -6.63 -13.07
C GLU A 175 -17.02 -5.65 -14.21
N LEU A 176 -16.36 -4.52 -13.92
CA LEU A 176 -15.94 -3.55 -14.92
C LEU A 176 -14.92 -4.13 -15.93
N LEU A 177 -14.13 -5.11 -15.50
CA LEU A 177 -13.11 -5.76 -16.33
C LEU A 177 -13.65 -6.97 -17.10
N ALA A 178 -14.66 -7.66 -16.57
CA ALA A 178 -15.11 -8.96 -17.07
C ALA A 178 -15.55 -8.92 -18.55
N ASP A 179 -16.31 -7.91 -18.95
CA ASP A 179 -16.84 -7.79 -20.31
C ASP A 179 -15.75 -7.43 -21.34
N GLY A 180 -14.68 -6.77 -20.90
CA GLY A 180 -13.54 -6.39 -21.75
C GLY A 180 -12.80 -7.61 -22.34
N PHE A 181 -12.85 -8.76 -21.65
CA PHE A 181 -12.16 -9.99 -22.09
C PHE A 181 -12.71 -10.58 -23.39
N ALA A 182 -13.93 -10.22 -23.80
CA ALA A 182 -14.48 -10.60 -25.11
C ALA A 182 -13.60 -10.07 -26.27
N SER A 183 -12.94 -8.92 -26.10
CA SER A 183 -12.06 -8.32 -27.11
C SER A 183 -10.80 -9.14 -27.41
N VAL A 184 -10.41 -10.04 -26.49
CA VAL A 184 -9.28 -10.96 -26.64
C VAL A 184 -9.72 -12.40 -26.87
N GLY A 185 -11.00 -12.62 -27.18
CA GLY A 185 -11.55 -13.93 -27.54
C GLY A 185 -11.90 -14.84 -26.37
N LEU A 186 -11.91 -14.33 -25.14
CA LEU A 186 -12.39 -15.07 -23.97
C LEU A 186 -13.89 -14.84 -23.77
N ASP A 187 -14.59 -15.87 -23.29
CA ASP A 187 -15.99 -15.77 -22.90
C ASP A 187 -16.10 -15.08 -21.51
N PRO A 188 -16.73 -13.89 -21.41
CA PRO A 188 -16.92 -13.20 -20.13
C PRO A 188 -17.62 -14.05 -19.07
N ASP A 189 -18.58 -14.89 -19.46
CA ASP A 189 -19.28 -15.76 -18.51
C ASP A 189 -18.39 -16.90 -17.98
N ALA A 190 -17.45 -17.36 -18.81
CA ALA A 190 -16.44 -18.31 -18.39
C ALA A 190 -15.42 -17.66 -17.44
N VAL A 191 -15.01 -16.40 -17.71
CA VAL A 191 -14.15 -15.61 -16.80
C VAL A 191 -14.81 -15.43 -15.43
N ARG A 192 -16.11 -15.06 -15.40
CA ARG A 192 -16.88 -14.94 -14.15
C ARG A 192 -16.94 -16.25 -13.35
N LYS A 193 -17.11 -17.39 -14.02
CA LYS A 193 -17.16 -18.70 -13.36
C LYS A 193 -15.78 -19.29 -13.08
N GLY A 194 -14.73 -18.67 -13.61
CA GLY A 194 -13.36 -19.11 -13.47
C GLY A 194 -12.84 -18.96 -12.04
N VAL A 195 -11.71 -19.62 -11.82
CA VAL A 195 -10.98 -19.59 -10.55
C VAL A 195 -9.60 -18.96 -10.78
N PRO A 196 -9.11 -18.13 -9.84
CA PRO A 196 -7.76 -17.55 -9.92
C PRO A 196 -6.67 -18.62 -9.88
N GLN A 197 -5.46 -18.24 -10.29
CA GLN A 197 -4.27 -19.05 -9.99
C GLN A 197 -4.08 -19.24 -8.48
N PRO A 198 -3.40 -20.33 -8.05
CA PRO A 198 -3.12 -20.58 -6.64
C PRO A 198 -2.41 -19.42 -5.95
N GLU A 199 -1.50 -18.72 -6.63
CA GLU A 199 -0.81 -17.55 -6.08
C GLU A 199 -1.74 -16.36 -5.88
N THR A 200 -2.64 -16.07 -6.83
CA THR A 200 -3.66 -15.02 -6.70
C THR A 200 -4.66 -15.36 -5.59
N LEU A 201 -5.09 -16.61 -5.49
CA LEU A 201 -5.92 -17.05 -4.36
C LEU A 201 -5.19 -16.88 -3.03
N SER A 202 -3.90 -17.22 -2.97
CA SER A 202 -3.08 -17.06 -1.77
C SER A 202 -2.97 -15.59 -1.36
N TYR A 203 -2.79 -14.68 -2.33
CA TYR A 203 -2.82 -13.24 -2.10
C TYR A 203 -4.16 -12.78 -1.52
N ASN A 204 -5.28 -13.21 -2.11
CA ASN A 204 -6.62 -12.88 -1.59
C ASN A 204 -6.85 -13.41 -0.17
N LEU A 205 -6.34 -14.61 0.14
CA LEU A 205 -6.43 -15.22 1.47
C LEU A 205 -5.62 -14.47 2.54
N CYS A 206 -4.60 -13.68 2.18
CA CYS A 206 -3.90 -12.81 3.13
C CYS A 206 -4.85 -11.78 3.75
N PHE A 207 -5.68 -11.11 2.93
CA PHE A 207 -6.65 -10.14 3.42
C PHE A 207 -7.73 -10.80 4.28
N TYR A 208 -8.25 -11.94 3.84
CA TYR A 208 -9.25 -12.68 4.62
C TYR A 208 -8.69 -13.13 5.97
N THR A 209 -7.45 -13.63 6.00
CA THR A 209 -6.77 -14.03 7.24
C THR A 209 -6.58 -12.82 8.15
N ALA A 210 -6.11 -11.69 7.62
CA ALA A 210 -5.92 -10.46 8.36
C ALA A 210 -7.25 -9.91 8.91
N ALA A 211 -8.32 -9.96 8.12
CA ALA A 211 -9.68 -9.58 8.51
C ALA A 211 -10.22 -10.39 9.69
N ASN A 212 -9.91 -11.68 9.77
CA ASN A 212 -10.31 -12.53 10.89
C ASN A 212 -9.47 -12.32 12.17
N LEU A 213 -8.26 -11.76 12.05
CA LEU A 213 -7.42 -11.48 13.21
C LEU A 213 -7.93 -10.25 13.97
N SER A 214 -8.19 -9.15 13.25
CA SER A 214 -8.78 -7.92 13.80
C SER A 214 -8.88 -6.81 12.76
N PRO A 215 -9.65 -5.73 13.03
CA PRO A 215 -9.72 -4.53 12.19
C PRO A 215 -8.35 -3.91 11.89
N ALA A 216 -7.46 -3.79 12.88
CA ALA A 216 -6.09 -3.30 12.64
C ALA A 216 -5.27 -4.16 11.67
N HIS A 217 -5.43 -5.48 11.72
CA HIS A 217 -4.71 -6.38 10.80
C HIS A 217 -5.26 -6.25 9.39
N PHE A 218 -6.58 -6.17 9.25
CA PHE A 218 -7.22 -5.86 7.97
C PHE A 218 -6.68 -4.55 7.39
N ALA A 219 -6.73 -3.47 8.16
CA ALA A 219 -6.19 -2.17 7.76
C ALA A 219 -4.72 -2.26 7.34
N ALA A 220 -3.89 -3.00 8.06
CA ALA A 220 -2.50 -3.22 7.66
C ALA A 220 -2.38 -4.01 6.33
N SER A 221 -3.25 -4.97 6.05
CA SER A 221 -3.21 -5.74 4.80
C SER A 221 -3.60 -4.90 3.59
N ILE A 222 -4.63 -4.05 3.69
CA ILE A 222 -5.11 -3.22 2.59
C ILE A 222 -4.17 -2.04 2.27
N ILE A 223 -3.09 -1.84 3.03
CA ILE A 223 -2.00 -0.94 2.61
C ILE A 223 -1.43 -1.35 1.24
N VAL A 224 -1.35 -2.64 0.95
CA VAL A 224 -0.72 -3.14 -0.28
C VAL A 224 -1.52 -2.77 -1.55
N PRO A 225 -2.84 -3.04 -1.63
CA PRO A 225 -3.65 -2.61 -2.77
C PRO A 225 -3.95 -1.11 -2.77
N GLU A 226 -4.26 -0.50 -1.63
CA GLU A 226 -4.82 0.88 -1.61
C GLU A 226 -3.78 1.99 -1.63
N VAL A 227 -2.58 1.75 -1.09
CA VAL A 227 -1.60 2.83 -0.93
C VAL A 227 -0.75 2.95 -2.19
N PRO A 228 -0.66 4.15 -2.79
CA PRO A 228 0.22 4.38 -3.91
C PRO A 228 1.68 4.10 -3.57
N GLN A 229 2.37 3.43 -4.50
CA GLN A 229 3.76 3.00 -4.35
C GLN A 229 4.75 4.17 -4.16
N SER A 230 4.39 5.37 -4.64
CA SER A 230 5.12 6.61 -4.44
C SER A 230 4.28 7.63 -3.64
N PRO A 231 4.88 8.44 -2.74
CA PRO A 231 4.18 9.59 -2.19
C PRO A 231 3.76 10.51 -3.35
N ARG A 232 2.48 10.93 -3.40
CA ARG A 232 1.97 11.93 -4.37
C ARG A 232 2.80 13.23 -4.25
N ALA A 233 3.90 13.28 -4.97
CA ALA A 233 4.80 14.42 -5.11
C ALA A 233 5.11 14.67 -6.59
N SER A 234 4.06 14.67 -7.43
CA SER A 234 4.00 15.47 -8.65
C SER A 234 2.62 15.31 -9.28
N VAL A 235 1.85 16.39 -9.22
CA VAL A 235 0.87 16.73 -10.25
C VAL A 235 1.60 16.64 -11.59
N HIS A 236 1.12 15.76 -12.48
CA HIS A 236 1.70 15.42 -13.80
C HIS A 236 2.96 14.53 -13.81
N ASP A 237 2.83 13.27 -13.39
CA ASP A 237 3.68 12.23 -13.96
C ASP A 237 2.79 11.17 -14.61
N ASN A 238 2.53 11.36 -15.91
CA ASN A 238 2.09 10.30 -16.81
C ASN A 238 3.26 9.32 -17.02
N SER A 239 3.89 8.82 -15.95
CA SER A 239 5.10 8.03 -16.10
C SER A 239 4.76 6.66 -16.63
N GLU A 240 5.62 6.27 -17.56
CA GLU A 240 5.86 4.97 -18.18
C GLU A 240 6.09 3.81 -17.16
N SER A 241 5.51 3.88 -15.96
CA SER A 241 5.65 2.92 -14.85
C SER A 241 4.33 2.33 -14.34
N ASP A 242 3.19 2.75 -14.87
CA ASP A 242 1.90 2.06 -14.68
C ASP A 242 1.96 0.69 -15.40
N ILE A 243 1.61 -0.41 -14.73
CA ILE A 243 1.61 -1.77 -15.32
C ILE A 243 0.75 -1.79 -16.60
N LEU A 244 -0.39 -1.07 -16.63
CA LEU A 244 -1.24 -1.01 -17.81
C LEU A 244 -0.55 -0.36 -19.01
N SER A 245 0.38 0.58 -18.78
CA SER A 245 1.16 1.20 -19.85
C SER A 245 2.16 0.23 -20.50
N LEU A 246 2.50 -0.86 -19.81
CA LEU A 246 3.40 -1.91 -20.31
C LEU A 246 2.65 -2.98 -21.13
N LEU A 247 1.31 -2.93 -21.19
CA LEU A 247 0.47 -3.91 -21.88
C LEU A 247 0.22 -3.50 -23.35
N THR A 248 1.24 -3.63 -24.20
CA THR A 248 1.24 -3.09 -25.57
C THR A 248 0.40 -3.87 -26.59
N ASP A 249 0.08 -5.15 -26.32
CA ASP A 249 -0.60 -6.04 -27.28
C ASP A 249 -2.08 -6.31 -26.89
N ILE A 250 -2.61 -5.53 -25.95
CA ILE A 250 -3.99 -5.62 -25.47
C ILE A 250 -4.88 -4.61 -26.21
N PRO A 251 -6.09 -5.00 -26.66
CA PRO A 251 -7.04 -4.08 -27.27
C PRO A 251 -7.44 -2.93 -26.33
N ASP A 252 -7.59 -1.73 -26.90
CA ASP A 252 -7.98 -0.51 -26.18
C ASP A 252 -9.27 -0.69 -25.36
N ASP A 253 -10.20 -1.52 -25.81
CA ASP A 253 -11.45 -1.78 -25.10
C ASP A 253 -11.21 -2.45 -23.74
N LEU A 254 -10.32 -3.44 -23.68
CA LEU A 254 -9.97 -4.12 -22.43
C LEU A 254 -9.07 -3.24 -21.55
N ILE A 255 -8.12 -2.50 -22.13
CA ILE A 255 -7.33 -1.51 -21.38
C ILE A 255 -8.23 -0.43 -20.76
N ARG A 256 -9.22 0.08 -21.51
CA ARG A 256 -10.17 1.08 -21.01
C ARG A 256 -10.99 0.54 -19.85
N CYS A 257 -11.48 -0.71 -19.94
CA CYS A 257 -12.17 -1.36 -18.82
C CYS A 257 -11.26 -1.46 -17.58
N ALA A 258 -9.99 -1.83 -17.73
CA ALA A 258 -9.04 -1.87 -16.63
C ALA A 258 -8.75 -0.48 -16.04
N ARG A 259 -8.61 0.57 -16.88
CA ARG A 259 -8.43 1.96 -16.43
C ARG A 259 -9.65 2.54 -15.74
N SER A 260 -10.84 2.09 -16.12
CA SER A 260 -12.09 2.56 -15.50
C SER A 260 -12.13 2.22 -14.00
N HIS A 261 -11.44 1.15 -13.59
CA HIS A 261 -11.24 0.83 -12.18
C HIS A 261 -10.29 1.84 -11.52
N GLU A 262 -9.10 2.07 -12.09
CA GLU A 262 -8.12 3.02 -11.56
C GLU A 262 -8.69 4.45 -11.43
N GLU A 263 -9.54 4.87 -12.37
CA GLU A 263 -10.21 6.17 -12.34
C GLU A 263 -11.23 6.30 -11.18
N ILE A 264 -11.90 5.20 -10.82
CA ILE A 264 -12.82 5.19 -9.67
C ILE A 264 -12.02 5.23 -8.36
N ASP A 265 -10.96 4.42 -8.24
CA ASP A 265 -10.10 4.40 -7.05
C ASP A 265 -9.44 5.77 -6.78
N ASP A 266 -9.04 6.49 -7.84
CA ASP A 266 -8.46 7.82 -7.73
C ASP A 266 -9.47 8.87 -7.22
N ASP A 267 -10.75 8.74 -7.59
CA ASP A 267 -11.85 9.62 -7.16
C ASP A 267 -12.27 9.36 -5.70
N GLU A 268 -12.05 8.14 -5.18
CA GLU A 268 -12.47 7.71 -3.84
C GLU A 268 -11.40 7.90 -2.74
N ASP A 269 -10.17 8.29 -3.09
CA ASP A 269 -9.03 8.63 -2.19
C ASP A 269 -8.74 7.58 -1.10
N HIS A 270 -8.86 6.29 -1.44
CA HIS A 270 -8.60 5.17 -0.51
C HIS A 270 -7.16 5.10 0.01
N GLY A 271 -6.22 5.84 -0.59
CA GLY A 271 -4.81 5.84 -0.22
C GLY A 271 -4.51 6.23 1.24
N ASN A 272 -5.45 6.88 1.94
CA ASN A 272 -5.33 7.17 3.39
C ASN A 272 -6.20 6.27 4.28
N LEU A 273 -7.16 5.53 3.72
CA LEU A 273 -8.11 4.69 4.47
C LEU A 273 -7.43 3.72 5.45
N PRO A 274 -6.35 3.00 5.09
CA PRO A 274 -5.65 2.11 6.03
C PRO A 274 -5.16 2.82 7.30
N VAL A 275 -4.70 4.07 7.17
CA VAL A 275 -4.22 4.86 8.31
C VAL A 275 -5.39 5.35 9.16
N GLU A 276 -6.49 5.78 8.53
CA GLU A 276 -7.70 6.20 9.23
C GLU A 276 -8.32 5.08 10.05
N LEU A 277 -8.39 3.87 9.48
CA LEU A 277 -8.86 2.68 10.18
C LEU A 277 -7.96 2.33 11.37
N LEU A 278 -6.63 2.43 11.21
CA LEU A 278 -5.68 2.16 12.28
C LEU A 278 -5.77 3.19 13.40
N ALA A 279 -5.92 4.49 13.08
CA ALA A 279 -5.96 5.58 14.06
C ALA A 279 -7.03 5.40 15.15
N MET A 280 -8.08 4.62 14.86
CA MET A 280 -9.17 4.33 15.80
C MET A 280 -8.82 3.28 16.87
N GLU A 281 -7.69 2.59 16.74
CA GLU A 281 -7.20 1.61 17.73
C GLU A 281 -6.58 2.28 18.96
N GLY A 282 -6.27 3.58 18.91
CA GLY A 282 -5.66 4.31 20.00
C GLY A 282 -4.18 3.96 20.16
N ALA A 283 -3.81 3.28 21.25
CA ALA A 283 -2.42 2.91 21.55
C ALA A 283 -2.16 1.41 21.33
N LEU A 284 -1.12 1.08 20.56
CA LEU A 284 -0.73 -0.27 20.19
C LEU A 284 0.54 -0.72 20.93
N SER A 285 0.53 -1.94 21.48
CA SER A 285 1.72 -2.53 22.09
C SER A 285 2.77 -2.91 21.05
N ARG A 286 4.02 -3.12 21.48
CA ARG A 286 5.11 -3.58 20.60
C ARG A 286 4.79 -4.87 19.85
N ASP A 287 4.23 -5.86 20.54
CA ASP A 287 3.90 -7.15 19.93
C ASP A 287 2.82 -7.00 18.86
N ARG A 288 1.84 -6.13 19.14
CA ARG A 288 0.78 -5.78 18.19
C ARG A 288 1.35 -5.08 16.97
N ILE A 289 2.27 -4.13 17.16
CA ILE A 289 2.94 -3.45 16.05
C ILE A 289 3.73 -4.45 15.21
N ALA A 290 4.51 -5.32 15.85
CA ALA A 290 5.29 -6.34 15.15
C ALA A 290 4.40 -7.24 14.28
N SER A 291 3.21 -7.65 14.78
CA SER A 291 2.29 -8.45 13.99
C SER A 291 1.69 -7.68 12.80
N LEU A 292 1.44 -6.38 12.90
CA LEU A 292 0.99 -5.56 11.78
C LEU A 292 2.06 -5.43 10.68
N PHE A 293 3.33 -5.26 11.06
CA PHE A 293 4.45 -5.25 10.10
C PHE A 293 4.60 -6.59 9.37
N GLU A 294 4.37 -7.69 10.08
CA GLU A 294 4.36 -9.03 9.49
C GLU A 294 3.23 -9.19 8.46
N ILE A 295 2.03 -8.66 8.73
CA ILE A 295 0.93 -8.67 7.75
C ILE A 295 1.29 -7.92 6.48
N VAL A 296 1.84 -6.71 6.59
CA VAL A 296 2.30 -5.94 5.41
C VAL A 296 3.37 -6.72 4.64
N HIS A 297 4.32 -7.31 5.35
CA HIS A 297 5.38 -8.12 4.73
C HIS A 297 4.80 -9.33 3.98
N GLN A 298 3.96 -10.13 4.62
CA GLN A 298 3.37 -11.33 4.04
C GLN A 298 2.47 -11.02 2.84
N THR A 299 1.67 -9.96 2.94
CA THR A 299 0.80 -9.53 1.83
C THR A 299 1.64 -9.07 0.64
N THR A 300 2.71 -8.28 0.89
CA THR A 300 3.64 -7.84 -0.17
C THR A 300 4.39 -9.02 -0.80
N VAL A 301 4.83 -10.01 -0.01
CA VAL A 301 5.48 -11.22 -0.53
C VAL A 301 4.49 -12.07 -1.36
N SER A 302 3.24 -12.15 -0.95
CA SER A 302 2.21 -12.88 -1.71
C SER A 302 1.92 -12.20 -3.05
N LEU A 303 2.02 -10.87 -3.14
CA LEU A 303 1.97 -10.14 -4.41
C LEU A 303 3.16 -10.51 -5.33
N ASP A 304 4.38 -10.66 -4.79
CA ASP A 304 5.53 -11.15 -5.55
C ASP A 304 5.26 -12.54 -6.14
N TRP A 305 4.64 -13.43 -5.34
CA TRP A 305 4.24 -14.76 -5.78
C TRP A 305 3.18 -14.71 -6.87
N LEU A 306 2.17 -13.85 -6.74
CA LEU A 306 1.15 -13.61 -7.77
C LEU A 306 1.84 -13.24 -9.10
N PHE A 307 2.69 -12.22 -9.10
CA PHE A 307 3.39 -11.80 -10.33
C PHE A 307 4.27 -12.90 -10.94
N ARG A 308 4.98 -13.67 -10.11
CA ARG A 308 5.75 -14.84 -10.59
C ARG A 308 4.83 -15.94 -11.13
N GLY A 309 3.68 -16.14 -10.52
CA GLY A 309 2.66 -17.09 -10.95
C GLY A 309 2.12 -16.72 -12.32
N VAL A 310 1.82 -15.43 -12.54
CA VAL A 310 1.39 -14.90 -13.84
C VAL A 310 2.45 -15.17 -14.90
N GLU A 311 3.69 -14.72 -14.66
CA GLU A 311 4.79 -14.94 -15.61
C GLU A 311 4.95 -16.42 -15.96
N ARG A 312 4.95 -17.30 -14.96
CA ARG A 312 5.17 -18.74 -15.15
C ARG A 312 4.01 -19.42 -15.86
N HIS A 313 2.76 -19.11 -15.48
CA HIS A 313 1.59 -19.80 -16.03
C HIS A 313 1.27 -19.32 -17.44
N TYR A 314 1.29 -18.00 -17.67
CA TYR A 314 0.82 -17.41 -18.91
C TYR A 314 1.87 -17.32 -20.02
N SER A 315 3.16 -17.53 -19.71
CA SER A 315 4.21 -17.65 -20.73
C SER A 315 4.03 -18.89 -21.61
N ASP A 316 3.56 -19.98 -21.01
CA ASP A 316 3.33 -21.27 -21.69
C ASP A 316 1.84 -21.55 -21.94
N TRP A 317 0.97 -20.57 -21.68
CA TRP A 317 -0.48 -20.77 -21.79
C TRP A 317 -0.90 -20.90 -23.25
N ASP A 318 -1.52 -22.03 -23.59
CA ASP A 318 -2.22 -22.23 -24.84
C ASP A 318 -3.71 -21.90 -24.65
N GLN A 319 -4.18 -20.82 -25.28
CA GLN A 319 -5.55 -20.34 -25.17
C GLN A 319 -6.58 -21.37 -25.65
N GLU A 320 -6.20 -22.29 -26.55
CA GLU A 320 -7.09 -23.35 -27.02
C GLU A 320 -7.38 -24.42 -25.95
N VAL A 321 -6.54 -24.53 -24.92
CA VAL A 321 -6.64 -25.55 -23.84
C VAL A 321 -7.12 -24.96 -22.51
N GLY A 322 -7.01 -23.64 -22.35
CA GLY A 322 -7.17 -22.92 -21.08
C GLY A 322 -8.55 -22.96 -20.41
N VAL A 323 -9.61 -23.28 -21.15
CA VAL A 323 -10.98 -23.42 -20.62
C VAL A 323 -11.42 -24.89 -20.56
N GLY A 324 -10.55 -25.82 -21.01
CA GLY A 324 -10.87 -27.23 -21.19
C GLY A 324 -10.85 -28.04 -19.90
N TRP A 325 -9.94 -27.76 -18.97
CA TRP A 325 -9.71 -28.66 -17.82
C TRP A 325 -10.90 -28.76 -16.85
N ALA A 326 -11.65 -27.68 -16.62
CA ALA A 326 -12.84 -27.69 -15.78
C ALA A 326 -14.03 -28.38 -16.48
N ASN A 327 -14.15 -28.21 -17.80
CA ASN A 327 -15.19 -28.88 -18.60
C ASN A 327 -14.91 -30.39 -18.75
N GLU A 328 -13.65 -30.77 -18.93
CA GLU A 328 -13.21 -32.18 -18.96
C GLU A 328 -13.36 -32.86 -17.60
N ALA A 329 -13.04 -32.18 -16.50
CA ALA A 329 -13.17 -32.72 -15.14
C ALA A 329 -14.65 -32.87 -14.69
N MET A 330 -15.57 -32.06 -15.23
CA MET A 330 -17.00 -32.11 -14.91
C MET A 330 -17.84 -32.92 -15.92
N GLY A 331 -17.24 -33.41 -17.00
CA GLY A 331 -17.88 -34.32 -17.95
C GLY A 331 -19.02 -33.69 -18.76
N TRP A 332 -18.98 -32.38 -19.01
CA TRP A 332 -19.98 -31.70 -19.84
C TRP A 332 -19.56 -31.74 -21.31
N PRO A 333 -20.50 -31.98 -22.25
CA PRO A 333 -20.15 -32.10 -23.66
C PRO A 333 -19.69 -30.76 -24.22
N THR A 334 -18.58 -30.80 -24.96
CA THR A 334 -18.02 -29.71 -25.78
C THR A 334 -18.96 -29.25 -26.88
#